data_AF-A0A7S3YSA7-F1
#
_entry.id   AF-A0A7S3YSA7-F1
#
_cell.length_a   1.000
_cell.length_b   1.000
_cell.length_c   1.000
_cell.angle_alpha   90.00
_cell.angle_beta   90.00
_cell.angle_gamma   90.00
#
_symmetry.space_group_name_H-M   'P 1'
#
loop_
_entity.id
_entity.type
_entity.pdbx_description
1 polymer ?
#
loop_
_entity_poly.entity_id
_entity_poly.type
_entity_poly.pdbx_seq_one_letter_code
_entity_poly.pdbx_strand_id
1 'polypeptide(L)'
;LDSHSAAKIMAFVTDIADQFGTIIVCTIHQPSTRVYESFDLLMLLSRGRVLYYGQANTALTYFAAVDCEAPKNTNPAEFLLEISNSDFTVKEKVDKLIANWEQHQHQHHHHHHHLDRRRQ
;
A
#
# COMPACT_ATOMS: atom_id res chain seq x y z
N LEU A 1 10.22 -18.04 8.44
CA LEU A 1 10.70 -17.01 9.38
C LEU A 1 9.56 -16.71 10.32
N ASP A 2 9.79 -16.71 11.64
CA ASP A 2 8.77 -16.31 12.61
C ASP A 2 8.59 -14.78 12.61
N SER A 3 7.44 -14.30 13.08
CA SER A 3 7.07 -12.87 13.02
C SER A 3 8.06 -11.95 13.76
N HIS A 4 8.69 -12.44 14.83
CA HIS A 4 9.66 -11.68 15.59
C HIS A 4 11.00 -11.55 14.85
N SER A 5 11.53 -12.64 14.30
CA SER A 5 12.74 -12.60 13.49
C SER A 5 12.55 -11.76 12.22
N ALA A 6 11.37 -11.83 11.59
CA ALA A 6 11.01 -10.99 10.44
C ALA A 6 11.06 -9.49 10.79
N ALA A 7 10.47 -9.11 11.92
CA ALA A 7 10.49 -7.72 12.38
C ALA A 7 11.92 -7.21 12.65
N LYS A 8 12.81 -8.06 13.19
CA LYS A 8 14.23 -7.69 13.40
C LYS A 8 14.98 -7.49 12.09
N ILE A 9 14.76 -8.36 11.10
CA ILE A 9 15.37 -8.21 9.78
C ILE A 9 14.89 -6.91 9.14
N MET A 10 13.59 -6.63 9.20
CA MET A 10 13.03 -5.40 8.64
C MET A 10 13.58 -4.15 9.33
N ALA A 11 13.69 -4.16 10.66
CA ALA A 11 14.32 -3.06 11.39
C ALA A 11 15.77 -2.81 10.94
N PHE A 12 16.57 -3.88 10.80
CA PHE A 12 17.95 -3.75 10.32
C PHE A 12 18.03 -3.23 8.88
N VAL A 13 17.11 -3.66 8.02
CA VAL A 13 17.00 -3.18 6.63
C VAL A 13 16.63 -1.69 6.60
N THR A 14 15.70 -1.25 7.44
CA THR A 14 15.36 0.17 7.62
C THR A 14 16.55 0.98 8.14
N ASP A 15 17.29 0.47 9.13
CA ASP A 15 18.48 1.14 9.66
C ASP A 15 19.54 1.37 8.56
N ILE A 16 19.73 0.40 7.65
CA ILE A 16 20.62 0.56 6.49
C ILE A 16 20.10 1.65 5.54
N ALA A 17 18.79 1.66 5.26
CA ALA A 17 18.18 2.67 4.40
C ALA A 17 18.45 4.09 4.95
N ASP A 18 18.20 4.28 6.24
CA ASP A 18 18.34 5.57 6.93
C ASP A 18 19.81 6.00 7.04
N GLN A 19 20.69 5.08 7.43
CA GLN A 19 22.11 5.39 7.64
C GLN A 19 22.83 5.76 6.35
N PHE A 20 22.51 5.09 5.24
CA PHE A 20 23.22 5.23 3.97
C PHE A 20 22.42 5.95 2.88
N GLY A 21 21.20 6.40 3.18
CA GLY A 21 20.30 7.01 2.19
C GLY A 21 19.95 6.05 1.04
N THR A 22 19.82 4.75 1.34
CA THR A 22 19.59 3.71 0.33
C THR A 22 18.10 3.48 0.12
N ILE A 23 17.66 3.48 -1.14
CA ILE A 23 16.28 3.11 -1.49
C ILE A 23 16.16 1.60 -1.48
N ILE A 24 15.19 1.08 -0.72
CA ILE A 24 14.92 -0.35 -0.60
C ILE A 24 13.53 -0.64 -1.16
N VAL A 25 13.48 -1.59 -2.09
CA VAL A 25 12.23 -2.11 -2.67
C VAL A 25 12.17 -3.59 -2.38
N CYS A 26 11.11 -4.04 -1.71
CA CYS A 26 10.92 -5.44 -1.39
C CYS A 26 9.46 -5.85 -1.53
N THR A 27 9.24 -7.16 -1.70
CA THR A 27 7.92 -7.79 -1.66
C THR A 27 7.85 -8.69 -0.44
N ILE A 28 6.82 -8.55 0.38
CA ILE A 28 6.62 -9.41 1.55
C ILE A 28 5.34 -10.20 1.40
N HIS A 29 5.45 -11.52 1.50
CA HIS A 29 4.30 -12.39 1.55
C HIS A 29 3.72 -12.38 2.97
N GLN A 30 2.52 -11.80 3.13
CA GLN A 30 1.77 -11.75 4.40
C GLN A 30 2.58 -11.19 5.59
N PRO A 31 2.93 -9.89 5.60
CA PRO A 31 3.62 -9.29 6.73
C PRO A 31 2.75 -9.28 7.98
N SER A 32 3.39 -9.38 9.15
CA SER A 32 2.74 -9.07 10.43
C SER A 32 2.44 -7.57 10.52
N THR A 33 1.53 -7.17 11.40
CA THR A 33 1.22 -5.75 11.64
C THR A 33 2.49 -4.93 11.89
N ARG A 34 3.42 -5.44 12.72
CA ARG A 34 4.68 -4.76 13.03
C ARG A 34 5.57 -4.54 11.80
N VAL A 35 5.60 -5.49 10.87
CA VAL A 35 6.35 -5.34 9.62
C VAL A 35 5.62 -4.41 8.65
N TYR A 36 4.29 -4.46 8.62
CA TYR A 36 3.51 -3.54 7.81
C TYR A 36 3.74 -2.07 8.23
N GLU A 37 3.75 -1.81 9.53
CA GLU A 37 3.95 -0.48 10.11
C GLU A 37 5.35 0.10 9.86
N SER A 38 6.34 -0.72 9.47
CA SER A 38 7.69 -0.22 9.14
C SER A 38 7.83 0.27 7.69
N PHE A 39 6.80 0.17 6.86
CA PHE A 39 6.87 0.65 5.48
C PHE A 39 6.51 2.13 5.36
N ASP A 40 7.34 2.89 4.64
CA ASP A 40 7.00 4.26 4.27
C ASP A 40 5.97 4.29 3.13
N LEU A 41 6.25 3.57 2.05
CA LEU A 41 5.43 3.48 0.86
C LEU A 41 4.93 2.05 0.65
N LEU A 42 3.65 1.94 0.29
CA LEU A 42 2.99 0.69 -0.06
C LEU A 42 2.57 0.74 -1.53
N MET A 43 2.89 -0.32 -2.28
CA MET A 43 2.29 -0.61 -3.58
C MET A 43 1.47 -1.90 -3.46
N LEU A 44 0.14 -1.78 -3.57
CA LEU A 44 -0.75 -2.94 -3.61
C LEU A 44 -1.09 -3.26 -5.06
N LEU A 45 -0.86 -4.52 -5.45
CA LEU A 45 -1.10 -5.01 -6.80
C LEU A 45 -2.16 -6.11 -6.79
N SER A 46 -3.00 -6.12 -7.83
CA SER A 46 -3.84 -7.27 -8.17
C SER A 46 -3.80 -7.50 -9.67
N ARG A 47 -3.55 -8.76 -10.09
CA ARG A 47 -3.52 -9.16 -11.50
C ARG A 47 -2.65 -8.25 -12.39
N GLY A 48 -1.50 -7.81 -11.86
CA GLY A 48 -0.55 -6.92 -12.55
C GLY A 48 -1.00 -5.46 -12.65
N ARG A 49 -2.06 -5.06 -11.94
CA ARG A 49 -2.60 -3.69 -11.91
C ARG A 49 -2.48 -3.12 -10.51
N VAL A 50 -2.24 -1.82 -10.42
CA VAL A 50 -2.12 -1.11 -9.14
C VAL A 50 -3.52 -0.86 -8.57
N LEU A 51 -3.72 -1.25 -7.31
CA LEU A 51 -4.91 -0.91 -6.52
C LEU A 51 -4.66 0.28 -5.59
N TYR A 52 -3.40 0.46 -5.19
CA TYR A 52 -2.96 1.55 -4.34
C TYR A 52 -1.45 1.74 -4.46
N TYR A 53 -1.00 3.00 -4.46
CA TYR A 53 0.39 3.40 -4.33
C TYR A 53 0.49 4.71 -3.56
N GLY A 54 1.09 4.69 -2.37
CA GLY A 54 1.18 5.86 -1.50
C GLY A 54 1.75 5.51 -0.13
N GLN A 55 1.60 6.41 0.85
CA GLN A 55 2.10 6.14 2.20
C GLN A 55 1.36 4.95 2.81
N ALA A 56 2.09 4.01 3.43
CA ALA A 56 1.47 2.79 3.97
C ALA A 56 0.42 3.09 5.06
N ASN A 57 0.65 4.11 5.88
CA ASN A 57 -0.27 4.56 6.93
C ASN A 57 -1.60 5.14 6.41
N THR A 58 -1.66 5.58 5.14
CA THR A 58 -2.89 6.14 4.52
C THR A 58 -3.67 5.12 3.70
N ALA A 59 -3.13 3.91 3.49
CA ALA A 59 -3.76 2.90 2.63
C ALA A 59 -5.16 2.52 3.13
N LEU A 60 -5.32 2.26 4.42
CA LEU A 60 -6.63 1.91 5.00
C LEU A 60 -7.64 3.05 4.86
N THR A 61 -7.21 4.30 5.00
CA THR A 61 -8.07 5.48 4.81
C THR A 61 -8.56 5.56 3.36
N TYR A 62 -7.70 5.31 2.38
CA TYR A 62 -8.09 5.23 0.97
C TYR A 62 -9.14 4.13 0.75
N PHE A 63 -8.88 2.91 1.22
CA PHE A 63 -9.82 1.79 1.01
C PHE A 63 -11.16 2.01 1.71
N ALA A 64 -11.18 2.62 2.90
CA ALA A 64 -12.42 3.01 3.57
C ALA A 64 -13.25 4.01 2.73
N ALA A 65 -12.60 4.94 2.02
CA ALA A 65 -13.28 5.91 1.15
C ALA A 65 -13.90 5.30 -0.12
N VAL A 66 -13.52 4.08 -0.48
CA VAL A 66 -14.05 3.32 -1.64
C VAL A 66 -14.85 2.08 -1.21
N ASP A 67 -15.55 2.18 -0.06
CA ASP A 67 -16.43 1.15 0.50
C ASP A 67 -15.71 -0.15 0.90
N CYS A 68 -14.43 -0.07 1.25
CA CYS A 68 -13.62 -1.19 1.75
C CYS A 68 -13.01 -0.82 3.11
N GLU A 69 -13.84 -0.82 4.15
CA GLU A 69 -13.40 -0.59 5.53
C GLU A 69 -12.84 -1.87 6.16
N ALA A 70 -11.69 -1.76 6.81
CA ALA A 70 -11.07 -2.87 7.52
C ALA A 70 -11.82 -3.16 8.84
N PRO A 71 -12.06 -4.43 9.21
CA PRO A 71 -12.60 -4.75 10.53
C PRO A 71 -11.66 -4.30 11.65
N LYS A 72 -12.24 -4.00 12.81
CA LYS A 72 -11.48 -3.62 14.01
C LYS A 72 -10.55 -4.75 14.43
N ASN A 73 -9.32 -4.40 14.82
CA ASN A 73 -8.29 -5.33 15.31
C ASN A 73 -7.81 -6.38 14.29
N THR A 74 -8.03 -6.16 12.99
CA THR A 74 -7.46 -7.00 11.93
C THR A 74 -6.06 -6.51 11.55
N ASN A 75 -5.18 -7.42 11.14
CA ASN A 75 -3.89 -7.05 10.56
C ASN A 75 -4.13 -6.27 9.25
N PRO A 76 -3.66 -5.00 9.13
CA PRO A 76 -3.86 -4.20 7.92
C PRO A 76 -3.41 -4.92 6.64
N ALA A 77 -2.27 -5.60 6.69
CA ALA A 77 -1.73 -6.30 5.54
C ALA A 77 -2.60 -7.48 5.10
N GLU A 78 -3.21 -8.18 6.05
CA GLU A 78 -4.10 -9.30 5.77
C GLU A 78 -5.38 -8.82 5.08
N PHE A 79 -5.99 -7.75 5.60
CA PHE A 79 -7.15 -7.11 4.98
C PHE A 79 -6.84 -6.63 3.55
N LEU A 80 -5.72 -5.94 3.36
CA LEU A 80 -5.30 -5.44 2.05
C LEU A 80 -5.07 -6.58 1.04
N LEU A 81 -4.49 -7.70 1.49
CA LEU A 81 -4.32 -8.88 0.66
C LEU A 81 -5.66 -9.53 0.30
N GLU A 82 -6.59 -9.62 1.25
CA GLU A 82 -7.93 -10.19 1.03
C GLU A 82 -8.70 -9.43 -0.05
N ILE A 83 -8.78 -8.10 0.05
CA ILE A 83 -9.49 -7.27 -0.93
C ILE A 83 -8.78 -7.22 -2.30
N SER A 84 -7.47 -7.51 -2.34
CA SER A 84 -6.69 -7.56 -3.58
C SER A 84 -6.82 -8.90 -4.30
N ASN A 85 -7.19 -9.97 -3.59
CA ASN A 85 -7.17 -11.31 -4.14
C ASN A 85 -8.49 -11.65 -4.86
N SER A 86 -8.42 -11.85 -6.17
CA SER A 86 -9.57 -12.23 -7.02
C SER A 86 -10.10 -13.64 -6.78
N ASP A 87 -9.35 -14.49 -6.09
CA ASP A 87 -9.76 -15.86 -5.78
C ASP A 87 -10.69 -15.89 -4.54
N PHE A 88 -10.53 -14.91 -3.63
CA PHE A 88 -11.36 -14.76 -2.43
C PHE A 88 -12.39 -13.62 -2.54
N THR A 89 -12.18 -12.68 -3.47
CA THR A 89 -13.06 -11.53 -3.70
C THR A 89 -13.74 -11.63 -5.08
N VAL A 90 -15.02 -11.25 -5.17
CA VAL A 90 -15.76 -11.19 -6.44
C VAL A 90 -14.98 -10.35 -7.46
N LYS A 91 -14.69 -10.93 -8.64
CA LYS A 91 -13.88 -10.30 -9.69
C LYS A 91 -14.31 -8.87 -10.03
N GLU A 92 -15.62 -8.62 -10.08
CA GLU A 92 -16.20 -7.30 -10.33
C GLU A 92 -15.79 -6.26 -9.28
N LYS A 93 -15.66 -6.66 -8.01
CA LYS A 93 -15.19 -5.77 -6.94
C LYS A 93 -13.73 -5.39 -7.14
N VAL A 94 -12.87 -6.34 -7.52
CA VAL A 94 -11.46 -6.06 -7.84
C VAL A 94 -11.35 -5.13 -9.05
N ASP A 95 -12.13 -5.38 -10.10
CA ASP A 95 -12.15 -4.52 -11.29
C ASP A 95 -12.64 -3.10 -10.95
N LYS A 96 -13.63 -2.94 -10.04
CA LYS A 96 -14.06 -1.64 -9.50
C LYS A 96 -12.95 -0.93 -8.73
N LEU A 97 -12.19 -1.66 -7.90
CA LEU A 97 -11.07 -1.07 -7.15
C LEU A 97 -9.95 -0.57 -8.07
N ILE A 98 -9.64 -1.31 -9.14
CA ILE A 98 -8.69 -0.87 -10.17
C ILE A 98 -9.20 0.44 -10.80
N ALA A 99 -10.47 0.49 -11.22
CA ALA A 99 -11.04 1.68 -11.84
C ALA A 99 -11.05 2.91 -10.91
N ASN A 100 -11.38 2.71 -9.63
CA ASN A 100 -11.35 3.76 -8.61
C ASN A 100 -9.93 4.32 -8.44
N TRP A 101 -8.92 3.45 -8.39
CA TRP A 101 -7.53 3.87 -8.25
C TRP A 101 -7.05 4.67 -9.47
N GLU A 102 -7.41 4.23 -10.67
CA GLU A 102 -7.05 4.93 -11.90
C GLU A 102 -7.65 6.34 -11.93
N GLN A 103 -8.92 6.50 -11.56
CA GLN A 103 -9.54 7.83 -11.46
C GLN A 103 -8.86 8.70 -10.39
N HIS A 104 -8.55 8.14 -9.22
CA HIS A 104 -7.84 8.85 -8.15
C HIS A 104 -6.47 9.37 -8.64
N GLN A 105 -5.70 8.54 -9.34
CA GLN A 105 -4.40 8.94 -9.90
C GLN A 105 -4.52 10.10 -10.88
N HIS A 106 -5.50 10.09 -11.78
CA HIS A 106 -5.69 11.18 -12.74
C HIS A 106 -5.98 12.52 -12.03
N GLN A 107 -6.83 12.52 -11.00
CA GLN A 107 -7.15 13.73 -10.24
C GLN A 107 -5.91 14.33 -9.54
N HIS A 108 -5.08 13.48 -8.93
CA HIS A 108 -3.85 13.92 -8.26
C HIS A 108 -2.76 14.40 -9.23
N HIS A 109 -2.61 13.76 -10.40
CA HIS A 109 -1.68 14.20 -11.44
C HIS A 109 -2.05 15.58 -12.00
N HIS A 110 -3.34 15.89 -12.18
CA HIS A 110 -3.78 17.20 -12.63
C HIS A 110 -3.48 18.31 -11.60
N HIS A 111 -3.54 18.01 -10.30
CA HIS A 111 -3.26 19.01 -9.26
C HIS A 111 -1.77 19.39 -9.18
N HIS A 112 -0.86 18.43 -9.36
CA HIS A 112 0.58 18.70 -9.33
C HIS A 112 1.03 19.57 -10.52
N HIS A 113 0.47 19.33 -11.71
CA HIS A 113 0.85 20.06 -12.92
C HIS A 113 0.45 21.55 -12.90
N HIS A 114 -0.52 21.94 -12.07
CA HIS A 114 -0.93 23.33 -11.88
C HIS A 114 -0.07 24.10 -10.87
N LEU A 115 0.57 23.42 -9.92
CA LEU A 115 1.42 24.06 -8.91
C LEU A 115 2.80 24.42 -9.46
N ASP A 116 3.35 23.61 -10.38
CA ASP A 116 4.61 23.91 -11.05
C ASP A 116 4.55 25.13 -11.98
N ARG A 117 3.37 25.44 -12.54
CA ARG A 117 3.16 26.63 -13.39
C ARG A 117 3.02 27.95 -12.62
N ARG A 118 2.93 27.91 -11.29
CA ARG A 118 2.84 29.11 -10.42
C ARG A 118 4.18 29.46 -9.74
N ARG A 119 5.23 28.66 -9.99
CA ARG A 119 6.59 28.86 -9.46
C ARG A 119 7.61 29.27 -10.55
N GLN A 120 7.14 29.56 -11.76
CA GLN A 120 7.88 30.26 -12.82
C GLN A 120 7.23 31.61 -13.07
#